data_AF-A0A1V9Y9C2-F1
#
_entry.id   AF-A0A1V9Y9C2-F1
#
_cell.length_a   1.000
_cell.length_b   1.000
_cell.length_c   1.000
_cell.angle_alpha   90.00
_cell.angle_beta   90.00
_cell.angle_gamma   90.00
#
_symmetry.space_group_name_H-M   'P 1'
#
loop_
_entity.id
_entity.type
_entity.pdbx_description
1 polymer ?
#
loop_
_entity_poly.entity_id
_entity_poly.type
_entity_poly.pdbx_seq_one_letter_code
_entity_poly.pdbx_strand_id
1 'polypeptide(L)'
;MVTYLGQSFNCTKFIFLTAPAFNDNSTEWKGTRINLNTKNYVVRCQEVGSRLGIPVIDLWTPMQGKETEMLYDGLHLTPTGNVLIPKIWQ
;
A
#
# COMPACT_ATOMS: atom_id res chain seq x y z
N MET A 1 -9.11 0.98 14.73
CA MET A 1 -7.74 1.56 14.82
C MET A 1 -7.79 3.08 14.89
N VAL A 2 -8.12 3.79 13.79
CA VAL A 2 -8.15 5.28 13.75
C VAL A 2 -8.94 5.89 14.91
N THR A 3 -10.17 5.42 15.15
CA THR A 3 -11.02 5.96 16.23
C THR A 3 -10.33 5.88 17.59
N TYR A 4 -9.79 4.70 17.95
CA TYR A 4 -9.10 4.52 19.23
C TYR A 4 -7.81 5.33 19.31
N LEU A 5 -7.01 5.37 18.24
CA LEU A 5 -5.79 6.18 18.21
C LEU A 5 -6.10 7.68 18.35
N GLY A 6 -7.14 8.18 17.68
CA GLY A 6 -7.56 9.58 17.79
C GLY A 6 -8.13 9.93 19.17
N GLN A 7 -8.73 8.96 19.87
CA GLN A 7 -9.18 9.12 21.25
C GLN A 7 -8.02 9.11 22.26
N SER A 8 -7.01 8.25 22.04
CA SER A 8 -5.85 8.16 22.92
C SER A 8 -4.86 9.30 22.71
N PHE A 9 -4.75 9.80 21.48
CA PHE A 9 -3.82 10.85 21.09
C PHE A 9 -4.58 12.00 20.43
N ASN A 10 -4.99 12.96 21.25
CA ASN A 10 -5.68 14.16 20.75
C ASN A 10 -4.82 14.88 19.71
N CYS A 11 -5.50 15.40 18.67
CA CYS A 11 -4.90 16.13 17.54
C CYS A 11 -4.04 15.30 16.57
N THR A 12 -3.93 13.97 16.72
CA THR A 12 -3.22 13.13 15.74
C THR A 12 -3.83 13.27 14.34
N LYS A 13 -2.95 13.51 13.36
CA LYS A 13 -3.31 13.48 11.94
C LYS A 13 -3.04 12.09 11.39
N PHE A 14 -3.96 11.62 10.55
CA PHE A 14 -3.86 10.31 9.93
C PHE A 14 -3.65 10.45 8.43
N ILE A 15 -2.93 9.48 7.90
CA ILE A 15 -2.75 9.23 6.48
C ILE A 15 -2.84 7.73 6.29
N PHE A 16 -3.50 7.30 5.22
CA PHE A 16 -3.51 5.91 4.82
C PHE A 16 -2.59 5.67 3.64
N LEU A 17 -1.97 4.50 3.63
CA LEU A 17 -1.23 3.98 2.49
C LEU A 17 -2.00 2.74 2.01
N THR A 18 -2.27 2.65 0.72
CA THR A 18 -2.80 1.40 0.16
C THR A 18 -1.71 0.32 0.21
N ALA A 19 -2.12 -0.95 0.11
CA ALA A 19 -1.13 -2.02 -0.05
C ALA A 19 -0.29 -1.77 -1.32
N PRO A 20 1.05 -1.99 -1.28
CA PRO A 20 1.89 -2.04 -2.48
C PRO A 20 1.44 -3.15 -3.45
N ALA A 21 1.92 -3.12 -4.70
CA ALA A 21 1.71 -4.24 -5.62
C ALA A 21 2.34 -5.54 -5.10
N PHE A 22 1.85 -6.68 -5.59
CA PHE A 22 2.44 -7.99 -5.36
C PHE A 22 2.95 -8.55 -6.69
N ASN A 23 4.13 -9.18 -6.70
CA ASN A 23 4.66 -9.80 -7.92
C ASN A 23 4.10 -11.22 -8.06
N ASP A 24 3.18 -11.43 -9.01
CA ASP A 24 2.58 -12.74 -9.30
C ASP A 24 3.61 -13.79 -9.77
N ASN A 25 4.80 -13.36 -10.20
CA ASN A 25 5.90 -14.24 -10.58
C ASN A 25 6.84 -14.60 -9.41
N SER A 26 6.53 -14.17 -8.18
CA SER A 26 7.32 -14.51 -7.00
C SER A 26 7.44 -16.03 -6.81
N THR A 27 8.68 -16.51 -6.68
CA THR A 27 8.96 -17.89 -6.28
C THR A 27 8.77 -18.11 -4.79
N GLU A 28 9.11 -17.11 -3.97
CA GLU A 28 9.03 -17.15 -2.50
C GLU A 28 7.59 -17.27 -2.00
N TRP A 29 6.64 -16.65 -2.70
CA TRP A 29 5.24 -16.54 -2.28
C TRP A 29 4.28 -17.31 -3.18
N LYS A 30 4.78 -18.25 -3.98
CA LYS A 30 4.00 -18.99 -4.97
C LYS A 30 2.76 -19.67 -4.35
N GLY A 31 1.59 -19.38 -4.92
CA GLY A 31 0.31 -19.97 -4.49
C GLY A 31 -0.31 -19.36 -3.22
N THR A 32 0.28 -18.30 -2.65
CA THR A 32 -0.22 -17.69 -1.40
C THR A 32 -1.10 -16.46 -1.64
N ARG A 33 -0.72 -15.61 -2.59
CA ARG A 33 -1.32 -14.30 -2.89
C ARG A 33 -1.24 -14.03 -4.38
N ILE A 34 -2.08 -13.10 -4.85
CA ILE A 34 -2.02 -12.56 -6.22
C ILE A 34 -2.26 -11.05 -6.19
N ASN A 35 -1.67 -10.32 -7.13
CA ASN A 35 -1.76 -8.87 -7.26
C ASN A 35 -3.21 -8.38 -7.38
N LEU A 36 -4.06 -9.17 -8.07
CA LEU A 36 -5.49 -8.88 -8.18
C LEU A 36 -6.20 -8.87 -6.82
N ASN A 37 -5.84 -9.77 -5.91
CA ASN A 37 -6.42 -9.79 -4.56
C ASN A 37 -5.94 -8.59 -3.75
N THR A 38 -4.70 -8.16 -3.94
CA THR A 38 -4.15 -6.95 -3.32
C THR A 38 -4.95 -5.71 -3.72
N LYS A 39 -5.40 -5.62 -4.99
CA LYS A 39 -6.28 -4.54 -5.46
C LYS A 39 -7.57 -4.42 -4.64
N ASN A 40 -8.14 -5.51 -4.14
CA ASN A 40 -9.33 -5.45 -3.29
C ASN A 40 -9.05 -4.70 -1.97
N TYR A 41 -7.86 -4.88 -1.39
CA TYR A 41 -7.43 -4.14 -0.20
C TYR A 41 -7.17 -2.66 -0.50
N VAL A 42 -6.65 -2.34 -1.70
CA VAL A 42 -6.46 -0.96 -2.18
C VAL A 42 -7.79 -0.23 -2.23
N VAL A 43 -8.78 -0.82 -2.91
CA VAL A 43 -10.14 -0.26 -3.00
C VAL A 43 -10.73 -0.07 -1.61
N ARG A 44 -10.61 -1.08 -0.73
CA ARG A 44 -11.16 -0.99 0.62
C ARG A 44 -10.49 0.09 1.47
N CYS A 45 -9.17 0.29 1.30
CA CYS A 45 -8.42 1.34 1.96
C CYS A 45 -8.90 2.73 1.50
N GLN A 46 -9.09 2.91 0.19
CA GLN A 46 -9.62 4.15 -0.40
C GLN A 46 -11.04 4.47 0.08
N GLU A 47 -11.93 3.48 0.12
CA GLU A 47 -13.30 3.63 0.65
C GLU A 47 -13.31 4.07 2.12
N VAL A 48 -12.49 3.43 2.96
CA VAL A 48 -12.43 3.77 4.39
C VAL A 48 -11.80 5.16 4.57
N GLY A 49 -10.74 5.49 3.83
CA GLY A 49 -10.13 6.82 3.85
C GLY A 49 -11.13 7.91 3.46
N SER A 50 -11.84 7.72 2.35
CA SER A 50 -12.91 8.62 1.90
C SER A 50 -13.98 8.82 2.97
N ARG A 51 -14.51 7.72 3.53
CA ARG A 51 -15.55 7.77 4.57
C ARG A 51 -15.10 8.50 5.84
N LEU A 52 -13.81 8.43 6.19
CA LEU A 52 -13.26 9.06 7.38
C LEU A 52 -12.68 10.47 7.12
N GLY A 53 -12.68 10.94 5.87
CA GLY A 53 -12.00 12.18 5.49
C GLY A 53 -10.48 12.14 5.68
N ILE A 54 -9.88 10.96 5.57
CA ILE A 54 -8.44 10.74 5.74
C ILE A 54 -7.77 10.64 4.36
N PRO A 55 -6.69 11.40 4.09
CA PRO A 55 -5.93 11.28 2.86
C PRO A 55 -5.39 9.86 2.65
N VAL A 56 -5.45 9.39 1.40
CA VAL A 56 -4.97 8.05 1.01
C VAL A 56 -3.91 8.21 -0.06
N ILE A 57 -2.72 7.64 0.16
CA ILE A 57 -1.69 7.47 -0.86
C ILE A 57 -1.88 6.12 -1.54
N ASP A 58 -2.07 6.14 -2.86
CA ASP A 58 -2.11 4.93 -3.68
C ASP A 58 -0.70 4.48 -4.07
N LEU A 59 -0.21 3.46 -3.36
CA LEU A 59 1.06 2.80 -3.67
C LEU A 59 0.92 1.74 -4.76
N TRP A 60 -0.28 1.21 -4.98
CA TRP A 60 -0.49 0.05 -5.84
C TRP A 60 -0.40 0.43 -7.32
N THR A 61 -1.08 1.51 -7.72
CA THR A 61 -1.14 1.93 -9.13
C THR A 61 0.23 2.26 -9.73
N PRO A 62 1.13 3.02 -9.07
CA PRO A 62 2.44 3.35 -9.63
C PRO A 62 3.40 2.16 -9.79
N MET A 63 3.13 1.06 -9.08
CA MET A 63 3.97 -0.15 -9.08
C MET A 63 3.56 -1.16 -10.16
N GLN A 64 2.41 -0.97 -10.82
CA GLN A 64 1.94 -1.89 -11.86
C GLN A 64 2.92 -1.94 -13.02
N GLY A 65 3.38 -3.15 -13.36
CA GLY A 65 4.38 -3.40 -14.42
C GLY A 65 5.83 -3.12 -14.01
N LYS A 66 6.08 -2.75 -12.74
CA LYS A 66 7.42 -2.48 -12.19
C LYS A 66 7.73 -3.35 -10.97
N GLU A 67 6.93 -4.38 -10.74
CA GLU A 67 6.96 -5.20 -9.51
C GLU A 67 8.33 -5.86 -9.32
N THR A 68 8.94 -6.39 -10.37
CA THR A 68 10.27 -7.04 -10.31
C THR A 68 11.40 -6.06 -9.95
N GLU A 69 11.30 -4.79 -10.33
CA GLU A 69 12.29 -3.77 -9.96
C GLU A 69 12.07 -3.27 -8.52
N MET A 70 10.80 -3.14 -8.14
CA MET A 70 10.40 -2.51 -6.89
C MET A 70 10.33 -3.49 -5.71
N LEU A 71 10.24 -4.80 -5.95
CA LEU A 71 10.05 -5.83 -4.93
C LEU A 71 11.19 -6.86 -4.97
N TYR A 72 11.85 -7.09 -3.83
CA TYR A 72 12.97 -8.01 -3.70
C TYR A 72 12.55 -9.47 -3.84
N ASP A 73 11.48 -9.86 -3.17
CA ASP A 73 10.92 -11.22 -3.13
C ASP A 73 9.50 -11.27 -3.72
N GLY A 74 9.05 -10.17 -4.32
CA GLY A 74 7.67 -10.01 -4.78
C GLY A 74 6.69 -9.48 -3.74
N LEU A 75 7.16 -9.12 -2.53
CA LEU A 75 6.37 -8.49 -1.48
C LEU A 75 7.08 -7.29 -0.83
N HIS A 76 8.35 -7.45 -0.46
CA HIS A 76 9.12 -6.43 0.25
C HIS A 76 9.83 -5.50 -0.71
N LEU A 77 9.78 -4.18 -0.44
CA LEU A 77 10.38 -3.18 -1.30
C LEU A 77 11.91 -3.34 -1.40
N THR A 78 12.44 -3.19 -2.60
CA THR A 78 13.87 -2.96 -2.83
C THR A 78 14.27 -1.56 -2.34
N PRO A 79 15.58 -1.24 -2.23
CA PRO A 79 16.01 0.14 -2.03
C PRO A 79 15.41 1.11 -3.07
N THR A 80 15.33 0.71 -4.33
CA THR A 80 14.67 1.46 -5.41
C THR A 80 13.18 1.65 -5.14
N GLY A 81 12.48 0.58 -4.73
CA GLY A 81 11.07 0.63 -4.35
C GLY A 81 10.80 1.61 -3.20
N ASN A 82 11.66 1.64 -2.17
CA ASN A 82 11.54 2.57 -1.05
C ASN A 82 11.67 4.05 -1.47
N VAL A 83 12.50 4.35 -2.47
CA VAL A 83 12.68 5.73 -2.98
C VAL A 83 11.46 6.22 -3.77
N LEU A 84 10.60 5.32 -4.25
CA LEU A 84 9.37 5.70 -4.95
C LEU A 84 8.32 6.26 -3.97
N ILE A 85 8.26 5.76 -2.73
CA ILE A 85 7.21 6.11 -1.76
C ILE A 85 7.12 7.63 -1.51
N PRO A 86 8.22 8.37 -1.24
CA PRO A 86 8.14 9.82 -1.06
C PRO A 86 7.70 10.60 -2.30
N LYS A 87 7.88 10.03 -3.51
CA LYS A 87 7.52 10.69 -4.78
C LYS A 87 6.03 10.59 -5.09
N ILE A 88 5.35 9.58 -4.55
CA ILE A 88 3.89 9.37 -4.75
C ILE A 88 3.07 10.38 -3.91
N TRP A 89 3.68 11.00 -2.90
CA TRP A 89 3.02 11.97 -2.02
C TRP A 89 2.90 13.39 -2.58
N GLN A 90 3.52 13.68 -3.73
CA GLN A 90 3.51 15.00 -4.36
C GLN A 90 2.25 15.23 -5.19
#